data_AF-A0A4Q5ZU74-F1
#
_entry.id   AF-A0A4Q5ZU74-F1
#
_cell.length_a   1.000
_cell.length_b   1.000
_cell.length_c   1.000
_cell.angle_alpha   90.00
_cell.angle_beta   90.00
_cell.angle_gamma   90.00
#
_symmetry.space_group_name_H-M   'P 1'
#
loop_
_entity.id
_entity.type
_entity.pdbx_description
1 polymer ?
#
loop_
_entity_poly.entity_id
_entity_poly.type
_entity_poly.pdbx_seq_one_letter_code
_entity_poly.pdbx_strand_id
1 'polypeptide(L)'
;MNKIRLSMLLIVLAASSCGDTEKKAGGPIVLGDSSMIVTETDPKNLTDFVDDIQFKQIEPALTDDLADTASSQVIDSSAVGTAAPQPAAPTPTPAAEPGDGLHVPFKEVEVFLPGIETKSYRNQNLQKANGATYQLTDGNIHSNHLRVTGATIQKVSQRYITTVVASGTQGKLMLDDLGTTSGWTNMPLKNGNYLITGLDQRRLSGKTATPAAIRNAVTRAAKNRRLSKAAIRTWEQSVR
;
A
#
# COMPACT_ATOMS: atom_id res chain seq x y z
N MET A 1 6.13 3.34 -86.33
CA MET A 1 5.90 2.97 -84.90
C MET A 1 7.05 2.07 -84.45
N ASN A 2 7.97 2.54 -83.60
CA ASN A 2 8.93 1.69 -82.83
C ASN A 2 9.89 2.49 -81.91
N LYS A 3 9.45 3.62 -81.32
CA LYS A 3 10.30 4.42 -80.40
C LYS A 3 9.77 4.54 -78.97
N ILE A 4 8.69 3.84 -78.63
CA ILE A 4 8.04 3.94 -77.30
C ILE A 4 8.46 2.81 -76.34
N ARG A 5 9.08 1.72 -76.83
CA ARG A 5 9.46 0.58 -75.98
C ARG A 5 10.83 0.66 -75.31
N LEU A 6 11.68 1.62 -75.68
CA LEU A 6 13.02 1.77 -75.08
C LEU A 6 13.04 2.72 -73.88
N SER A 7 12.00 3.56 -73.71
CA SER A 7 11.93 4.53 -72.61
C SER A 7 11.39 3.95 -71.29
N MET A 8 10.83 2.73 -71.31
CA MET A 8 10.23 2.11 -70.12
C MET A 8 11.19 1.19 -69.36
N LEU A 9 12.33 0.81 -69.96
CA LEU A 9 13.34 -0.04 -69.31
C LEU A 9 14.32 0.77 -68.45
N LEU A 10 14.46 2.08 -68.69
CA LEU A 10 15.41 2.94 -67.96
C LEU A 10 14.88 3.44 -66.61
N ILE A 11 13.55 3.42 -66.41
CA ILE A 11 12.91 3.88 -65.16
C ILE A 11 12.95 2.79 -64.06
N VAL A 12 13.13 1.52 -64.44
CA VAL A 12 13.20 0.40 -63.48
C VAL A 12 14.59 0.27 -62.84
N LEU A 13 15.65 0.81 -63.46
CA LEU A 13 17.00 0.78 -62.88
C LEU A 13 17.29 1.91 -61.86
N ALA A 14 16.39 2.89 -61.70
CA ALA A 14 16.57 3.99 -60.76
C ALA A 14 15.93 3.76 -59.38
N ALA A 15 15.26 2.62 -59.16
CA ALA A 15 14.57 2.31 -57.90
C ALA A 15 15.40 1.46 -56.91
N SER A 16 16.66 1.17 -57.22
CA SER A 16 17.53 0.30 -56.39
C SER A 16 18.67 1.03 -55.68
N SER A 17 18.53 2.33 -55.42
CA SER A 17 19.42 3.07 -54.51
C SER A 17 18.66 3.48 -53.26
N CYS A 18 18.20 2.49 -52.51
CA CYS A 18 17.91 2.65 -51.10
C CYS A 18 19.24 2.45 -50.39
N GLY A 19 19.83 3.54 -49.89
CA GLY A 19 21.07 3.50 -49.15
C GLY A 19 20.92 2.63 -47.91
N ASP A 20 21.65 1.52 -47.88
CA ASP A 20 21.96 0.82 -46.65
C ASP A 20 22.83 1.75 -45.79
N THR A 21 22.21 2.50 -44.90
CA THR A 21 22.89 2.88 -43.67
C THR A 21 22.95 1.62 -42.80
N GLU A 22 23.93 0.77 -43.07
CA GLU A 22 24.40 -0.21 -42.08
C GLU A 22 24.78 0.58 -40.82
N LYS A 23 23.88 0.62 -39.84
CA LYS A 23 24.32 0.79 -38.47
C LYS A 23 25.21 -0.41 -38.23
N LYS A 24 26.53 -0.19 -38.16
CA LYS A 24 27.50 -1.19 -37.71
C LYS A 24 26.89 -1.85 -36.48
N ALA A 25 26.46 -3.10 -36.65
CA ALA A 25 26.02 -3.92 -35.54
C ALA A 25 27.23 -3.99 -34.60
N GLY A 26 27.13 -3.27 -33.48
CA GLY A 26 28.14 -3.34 -32.43
C GLY A 26 28.36 -4.81 -32.12
N GLY A 27 29.62 -5.22 -32.17
CA GLY A 27 30.01 -6.57 -31.76
C GLY A 27 29.51 -6.88 -30.35
N PRO A 28 29.64 -8.14 -29.90
CA PRO A 28 29.22 -8.54 -28.57
C PRO A 28 29.77 -7.57 -27.52
N ILE A 29 28.91 -7.07 -26.63
CA ILE A 29 29.34 -6.25 -25.50
C ILE A 29 30.28 -7.11 -24.65
N VAL A 30 31.57 -6.80 -24.70
CA VAL A 30 32.58 -7.47 -23.89
C VAL A 30 32.50 -6.88 -22.48
N LEU A 31 31.99 -7.68 -21.55
CA LEU A 31 31.93 -7.31 -20.14
C LEU A 31 33.35 -7.06 -19.61
N GLY A 32 33.66 -5.82 -19.28
CA GLY A 32 34.97 -5.40 -18.76
C GLY A 32 35.77 -4.46 -19.67
N ASP A 33 35.28 -4.14 -20.87
CA ASP A 33 35.86 -3.09 -21.71
C ASP A 33 35.44 -1.70 -21.18
N SER A 34 36.41 -0.94 -20.66
CA SER A 34 36.18 0.40 -20.10
C SER A 34 35.75 1.44 -21.15
N SER A 35 36.00 1.18 -22.44
CA SER A 35 35.56 2.04 -23.54
C SER A 35 34.08 1.87 -23.89
N MET A 36 33.42 0.83 -23.34
CA MET A 36 31.98 0.59 -23.48
C MET A 36 31.18 0.94 -22.21
N ILE A 37 31.83 1.48 -21.17
CA ILE A 37 31.15 1.95 -19.96
C ILE A 37 30.66 3.37 -20.20
N VAL A 38 29.34 3.54 -20.25
CA VAL A 38 28.71 4.86 -20.22
C VAL A 38 28.76 5.37 -18.79
N THR A 39 29.70 6.24 -18.48
CA THR A 39 29.75 6.93 -17.18
C THR A 39 28.93 8.22 -17.27
N GLU A 40 27.81 8.25 -16.56
CA GLU A 40 27.01 9.46 -16.38
C GLU A 40 27.83 10.50 -15.63
N THR A 41 28.03 11.67 -16.26
CA THR A 41 28.80 12.80 -15.70
C THR A 41 27.92 14.01 -15.41
N ASP A 42 26.62 13.97 -15.73
CA ASP A 42 25.70 15.06 -15.39
C ASP A 42 25.38 15.03 -13.89
N PRO A 43 25.80 16.03 -13.11
CA PRO A 43 25.54 16.10 -11.68
C PRO A 43 24.04 16.15 -11.34
N LYS A 44 23.17 16.51 -12.30
CA LYS A 44 21.71 16.48 -12.11
C LYS A 44 21.15 15.06 -11.98
N ASN A 45 21.81 14.07 -12.56
CA ASN A 45 21.39 12.67 -12.54
C ASN A 45 22.11 11.85 -11.44
N LEU A 46 23.08 12.46 -10.75
CA LEU A 46 23.88 11.89 -9.66
C LEU A 46 23.42 12.43 -8.29
N THR A 47 22.12 12.61 -8.09
CA THR A 47 21.59 13.01 -6.78
C THR A 47 21.45 11.78 -5.88
N ASP A 48 22.01 11.86 -4.68
CA ASP A 48 21.77 10.87 -3.64
C ASP A 48 20.30 10.99 -3.17
N PHE A 49 19.56 9.88 -3.21
CA PHE A 49 18.16 9.81 -2.76
C PHE A 49 18.04 9.29 -1.33
N VAL A 50 19.17 9.10 -0.64
CA VAL A 50 19.20 8.68 0.75
C VAL A 50 19.41 9.92 1.62
N ASP A 51 18.34 10.37 2.27
CA ASP A 51 18.48 11.29 3.39
C ASP A 51 19.20 10.54 4.52
N ASP A 52 20.44 10.96 4.83
CA ASP A 52 21.19 10.44 5.97
C ASP A 52 20.36 10.58 7.25
N ILE A 53 20.07 9.46 7.91
CA ILE A 53 19.28 9.43 9.14
C ILE A 53 20.12 10.02 10.27
N GLN A 54 19.94 11.32 10.53
CA GLN A 54 20.47 11.98 11.71
C GLN A 54 19.68 11.51 12.94
N PHE A 55 20.23 10.54 13.68
CA PHE A 55 19.68 10.16 14.97
C PHE A 55 19.83 11.32 15.95
N LYS A 56 18.73 12.00 16.24
CA LYS A 56 18.67 13.01 17.29
C LYS A 56 18.95 12.33 18.63
N GLN A 57 20.17 12.51 19.13
CA GLN A 57 20.58 12.04 20.44
C GLN A 57 19.68 12.69 21.50
N ILE A 58 18.88 11.88 22.19
CA ILE A 58 18.09 12.34 23.34
C ILE A 58 19.08 12.44 24.50
N GLU A 59 19.47 13.66 24.83
CA GLU A 59 20.25 13.96 26.02
C GLU A 59 19.34 13.86 27.26
N PRO A 60 19.72 13.09 28.30
CA PRO A 60 18.91 12.97 29.50
C PRO A 60 19.03 14.24 30.32
N ALA A 61 17.90 14.94 30.51
CA ALA A 61 17.83 16.03 31.49
C ALA A 61 17.94 15.43 32.90
N LEU A 62 19.14 15.56 33.47
CA LEU A 62 19.39 15.41 34.89
C LEU A 62 18.73 16.58 35.63
N THR A 63 18.10 16.21 36.74
CA THR A 63 17.63 17.05 37.84
C THR A 63 18.63 18.12 38.25
N ASP A 64 18.15 19.33 38.52
CA ASP A 64 18.56 20.08 39.72
C ASP A 64 17.54 21.15 40.10
N ASP A 65 17.32 21.21 41.40
CA ASP A 65 16.43 22.08 42.16
C ASP A 65 17.22 23.34 42.62
N LEU A 66 16.48 24.42 42.89
CA LEU A 66 16.78 25.56 43.80
C LEU A 66 17.38 26.89 43.32
N ALA A 67 16.81 27.94 43.96
CA ALA A 67 17.22 29.33 44.22
C ALA A 67 16.80 30.39 43.17
N ASP A 68 15.70 31.14 43.36
CA ASP A 68 15.43 32.23 44.32
C ASP A 68 16.09 33.57 43.93
N THR A 69 15.30 34.58 43.54
CA THR A 69 15.45 36.00 43.95
C THR A 69 14.17 36.79 43.64
N ALA A 70 13.71 37.54 44.62
CA ALA A 70 12.45 38.26 44.74
C ALA A 70 12.37 39.67 44.10
N SER A 71 11.13 40.11 43.79
CA SER A 71 10.56 41.47 43.97
C SER A 71 9.23 41.55 43.21
N SER A 72 8.12 42.19 43.62
CA SER A 72 7.79 43.05 44.77
C SER A 72 6.27 43.02 44.98
N GLN A 73 5.85 43.33 46.21
CA GLN A 73 4.48 43.38 46.71
C GLN A 73 3.60 44.48 46.07
N VAL A 74 2.31 44.19 45.92
CA VAL A 74 1.24 45.11 46.35
C VAL A 74 0.02 44.31 46.84
N ILE A 75 -0.51 44.77 47.95
CA ILE A 75 -1.60 44.19 48.75
C ILE A 75 -2.80 45.14 48.55
N ASP A 76 -4.01 44.65 48.24
CA ASP A 76 -5.17 44.80 49.16
C ASP A 76 -6.44 44.02 48.70
N SER A 77 -7.05 43.43 49.73
CA SER A 77 -8.33 42.79 50.00
C SER A 77 -9.51 42.87 49.01
N SER A 78 -10.12 41.71 48.71
CA SER A 78 -11.39 41.26 49.33
C SER A 78 -12.02 40.05 48.61
N ALA A 79 -12.41 39.08 49.43
CA ALA A 79 -13.35 37.96 49.25
C ALA A 79 -14.09 37.78 47.90
N VAL A 80 -14.10 36.54 47.40
CA VAL A 80 -15.25 35.60 47.39
C VAL A 80 -14.84 34.38 46.56
N GLY A 81 -15.06 33.19 47.12
CA GLY A 81 -14.68 31.93 46.50
C GLY A 81 -15.41 31.67 45.19
N THR A 82 -14.68 31.16 44.21
CA THR A 82 -15.22 30.26 43.19
C THR A 82 -14.09 29.33 42.80
N ALA A 83 -14.19 28.08 43.28
CA ALA A 83 -13.29 27.01 42.89
C ALA A 83 -13.37 26.85 41.36
N ALA A 84 -12.22 26.95 40.70
CA ALA A 84 -12.08 26.60 39.31
C ALA A 84 -12.50 25.14 39.11
N PRO A 85 -13.31 24.81 38.09
CA PRO A 85 -13.66 23.43 37.81
C PRO A 85 -12.39 22.69 37.37
N GLN A 86 -11.96 21.79 38.26
CA GLN A 86 -11.01 20.73 37.99
C GLN A 86 -11.40 20.03 36.67
N PRO A 87 -10.48 19.86 35.70
CA PRO A 87 -10.74 19.04 34.53
C PRO A 87 -11.13 17.64 35.01
N ALA A 88 -12.37 17.25 34.72
CA ALA A 88 -12.87 15.93 35.02
C ALA A 88 -11.93 14.90 34.39
N ALA A 89 -11.40 14.01 35.22
CA ALA A 89 -10.74 12.80 34.77
C ALA A 89 -11.66 12.08 33.76
N PRO A 90 -11.12 11.56 32.64
CA PRO A 90 -11.93 10.85 31.66
C PRO A 90 -12.61 9.67 32.34
N THR A 91 -13.93 9.71 32.37
CA THR A 91 -14.78 8.58 32.75
C THR A 91 -14.35 7.36 31.95
N PRO A 92 -14.07 6.21 32.59
CA PRO A 92 -13.82 4.98 31.85
C PRO A 92 -15.04 4.67 30.98
N THR A 93 -14.82 4.62 29.67
CA THR A 93 -15.79 4.14 28.69
C THR A 93 -16.37 2.80 29.16
N PRO A 94 -17.70 2.60 29.10
CA PRO A 94 -18.31 1.34 29.52
C PRO A 94 -17.65 0.17 28.80
N ALA A 95 -17.31 -0.87 29.57
CA ALA A 95 -16.89 -2.16 29.02
C ALA A 95 -17.90 -2.58 27.96
N ALA A 96 -17.40 -2.89 26.76
CA ALA A 96 -18.22 -3.36 25.67
C ALA A 96 -18.97 -4.62 26.14
N GLU A 97 -20.30 -4.61 26.10
CA GLU A 97 -21.04 -5.86 26.19
C GLU A 97 -20.50 -6.82 25.13
N PRO A 98 -20.34 -8.12 25.45
CA PRO A 98 -19.87 -9.12 24.49
C PRO A 98 -21.00 -9.39 23.50
N GLY A 99 -21.15 -8.47 22.55
CA GLY A 99 -21.99 -8.66 21.39
C GLY A 99 -21.41 -9.75 20.51
N ASP A 100 -22.28 -10.39 19.75
CA ASP A 100 -21.89 -11.34 18.72
C ASP A 100 -20.97 -10.67 17.68
N GLY A 101 -19.81 -11.27 17.41
CA GLY A 101 -18.79 -10.70 16.53
C GLY A 101 -17.34 -11.08 16.86
N LEU A 102 -16.41 -10.45 16.16
CA LEU A 102 -14.97 -10.66 16.34
C LEU A 102 -14.42 -9.83 17.49
N HIS A 103 -13.89 -10.50 18.50
CA HIS A 103 -13.17 -9.91 19.62
C HIS A 103 -11.67 -10.15 19.49
N VAL A 104 -10.87 -9.09 19.57
CA VAL A 104 -9.40 -9.13 19.46
C VAL A 104 -8.78 -8.42 20.67
N PRO A 105 -8.52 -9.17 21.76
CA PRO A 105 -7.93 -8.61 22.98
C PRO A 105 -6.41 -8.53 22.87
N PHE A 106 -5.89 -7.35 22.53
CA PHE A 106 -4.47 -7.04 22.69
C PHE A 106 -4.14 -6.70 24.15
N LYS A 107 -2.86 -6.53 24.47
CA LYS A 107 -2.40 -6.24 25.84
C LYS A 107 -2.98 -4.96 26.43
N GLU A 108 -3.05 -3.90 25.62
CA GLU A 108 -3.42 -2.54 26.06
C GLU A 108 -4.77 -2.09 25.51
N VAL A 109 -5.24 -2.71 24.43
CA VAL A 109 -6.47 -2.34 23.74
C VAL A 109 -7.27 -3.59 23.39
N GLU A 110 -8.58 -3.46 23.42
CA GLU A 110 -9.50 -4.47 22.93
C GLU A 110 -10.19 -3.93 21.69
N VAL A 111 -10.17 -4.72 20.63
CA VAL A 111 -10.79 -4.38 19.35
C VAL A 111 -11.97 -5.30 19.11
N PHE A 112 -13.15 -4.73 18.88
CA PHE A 112 -14.39 -5.46 18.64
C PHE A 112 -15.02 -5.05 17.31
N LEU A 113 -15.37 -6.04 16.48
CA LEU A 113 -16.14 -5.86 15.25
C LEU A 113 -17.44 -6.66 15.37
N PRO A 114 -18.61 -6.00 15.45
CA PRO A 114 -19.88 -6.69 15.63
C PRO A 114 -20.34 -7.39 14.35
N GLY A 115 -21.08 -8.50 14.50
CA GLY A 115 -21.82 -9.16 13.42
C GLY A 115 -20.94 -9.71 12.29
N ILE A 116 -19.70 -10.09 12.60
CA ILE A 116 -18.82 -10.80 11.68
C ILE A 116 -18.33 -12.11 12.28
N GLU A 117 -18.30 -13.15 11.46
CA GLU A 117 -17.67 -14.42 11.80
C GLU A 117 -16.33 -14.52 11.09
N THR A 118 -15.32 -14.96 11.82
CA THR A 118 -13.99 -15.11 11.25
C THR A 118 -13.30 -16.40 11.65
N LYS A 119 -12.37 -16.84 10.80
CA LYS A 119 -11.49 -17.96 11.03
C LYS A 119 -10.05 -17.46 11.19
N SER A 120 -9.38 -17.90 12.25
CA SER A 120 -7.93 -17.75 12.40
C SER A 120 -7.22 -18.99 11.85
N TYR A 121 -6.11 -18.78 11.14
CA TYR A 121 -5.28 -19.88 10.61
C TYR A 121 -4.16 -20.32 11.57
N ARG A 122 -3.88 -19.56 12.63
CA ARG A 122 -2.82 -19.85 13.60
C ARG A 122 -3.30 -19.57 15.02
N ASN A 123 -2.72 -20.23 16.01
CA ASN A 123 -2.88 -19.85 17.41
C ASN A 123 -2.08 -18.56 17.64
N GLN A 124 -2.78 -17.43 17.63
CA GLN A 124 -2.21 -16.10 17.79
C GLN A 124 -2.24 -15.73 19.28
N ASN A 125 -1.08 -15.45 19.88
CA ASN A 125 -1.01 -14.94 21.24
C ASN A 125 -1.16 -13.41 21.22
N LEU A 126 -2.40 -12.93 21.27
CA LEU A 126 -2.74 -11.50 21.13
C LEU A 126 -2.22 -10.63 22.29
N GLN A 127 -1.91 -11.23 23.44
CA GLN A 127 -1.34 -10.51 24.60
C GLN A 127 0.14 -10.16 24.43
N LYS A 128 0.83 -10.82 23.47
CA LYS A 128 2.23 -10.52 23.11
C LYS A 128 2.38 -10.03 21.67
N ALA A 129 1.32 -10.08 20.88
CA ALA A 129 1.36 -9.74 19.46
C ALA A 129 0.98 -8.28 19.21
N ASN A 130 1.62 -7.67 18.21
CA ASN A 130 1.31 -6.31 17.76
C ASN A 130 0.27 -6.27 16.63
N GLY A 131 -0.28 -7.43 16.26
CA GLY A 131 -1.23 -7.53 15.16
C GLY A 131 -1.87 -8.92 15.10
N ALA A 132 -2.99 -8.98 14.37
CA ALA A 132 -3.74 -10.20 14.19
C ALA A 132 -4.27 -10.30 12.76
N THR A 133 -4.36 -11.53 12.26
CA THR A 133 -4.88 -11.81 10.91
C THR A 133 -6.06 -12.76 11.00
N TYR A 134 -7.16 -12.39 10.35
CA TYR A 134 -8.40 -13.15 10.32
C TYR A 134 -8.89 -13.32 8.89
N GLN A 135 -9.50 -14.46 8.61
CA GLN A 135 -10.27 -14.66 7.39
C GLN A 135 -11.74 -14.44 7.72
N LEU A 136 -12.42 -13.54 7.00
CA LEU A 136 -13.87 -13.40 7.07
C LEU A 136 -14.54 -14.67 6.53
N THR A 137 -15.42 -15.29 7.32
CA THR A 137 -16.23 -16.44 6.90
C THR A 137 -17.67 -16.05 6.65
N ASP A 138 -18.23 -15.17 7.48
CA ASP A 138 -19.58 -14.62 7.32
C ASP A 138 -19.70 -13.20 7.88
N GLY A 139 -20.76 -12.49 7.48
CA GLY A 139 -21.04 -11.11 7.87
C GLY A 139 -20.49 -10.06 6.89
N ASN A 140 -20.75 -8.78 7.20
CA ASN A 140 -20.36 -7.65 6.36
C ASN A 140 -19.39 -6.71 7.09
N ILE A 141 -18.26 -6.42 6.46
CA ILE A 141 -17.27 -5.44 6.95
C ILE A 141 -17.56 -4.04 6.41
N HIS A 142 -18.13 -3.94 5.20
CA HIS A 142 -18.39 -2.66 4.58
C HIS A 142 -19.45 -1.87 5.37
N SER A 143 -19.12 -0.62 5.73
CA SER A 143 -19.95 0.25 6.57
C SER A 143 -20.20 -0.28 7.98
N ASN A 144 -19.41 -1.25 8.43
CA ASN A 144 -19.42 -1.73 9.80
C ASN A 144 -18.57 -0.81 10.71
N HIS A 145 -18.77 -0.95 12.01
CA HIS A 145 -18.18 -0.12 13.05
C HIS A 145 -17.14 -0.92 13.84
N LEU A 146 -15.88 -0.51 13.74
CA LEU A 146 -14.78 -1.00 14.56
C LEU A 146 -14.83 -0.30 15.92
N ARG A 147 -14.99 -1.05 17.01
CA ARG A 147 -14.91 -0.52 18.37
C ARG A 147 -13.53 -0.82 18.96
N VAL A 148 -12.92 0.18 19.59
CA VAL A 148 -11.64 0.06 20.28
C VAL A 148 -11.79 0.62 21.69
N THR A 149 -11.50 -0.21 22.68
CA THR A 149 -11.58 0.07 24.11
C THR A 149 -10.24 -0.20 24.80
N GLY A 150 -10.06 0.27 26.04
CA GLY A 150 -8.90 -0.05 26.88
C GLY A 150 -7.82 1.04 26.98
N ALA A 151 -7.64 1.88 25.95
CA ALA A 151 -6.66 2.98 25.99
C ALA A 151 -7.09 4.22 25.20
N THR A 152 -6.37 5.33 25.41
CA THR A 152 -6.52 6.56 24.63
C THR A 152 -5.88 6.40 23.25
N ILE A 153 -6.72 6.26 22.23
CA ILE A 153 -6.27 6.07 20.84
C ILE A 153 -6.00 7.42 20.17
N GLN A 154 -4.76 7.68 19.75
CA GLN A 154 -4.39 8.92 19.08
C GLN A 154 -4.81 8.94 17.60
N LYS A 155 -4.63 7.81 16.91
CA LYS A 155 -4.84 7.71 15.46
C LYS A 155 -5.23 6.29 15.07
N VAL A 156 -6.23 6.18 14.21
CA VAL A 156 -6.58 4.94 13.51
C VAL A 156 -6.54 5.20 12.01
N SER A 157 -5.87 4.31 11.29
CA SER A 157 -5.78 4.38 9.83
C SER A 157 -6.15 3.06 9.20
N GLN A 158 -6.89 3.12 8.10
CA GLN A 158 -7.27 1.96 7.29
C GLN A 158 -6.59 2.01 5.92
N ARG A 159 -6.32 0.84 5.37
CA ARG A 159 -6.02 0.64 3.95
C ARG A 159 -6.65 -0.66 3.49
N TYR A 160 -6.91 -0.78 2.20
CA TYR A 160 -7.37 -2.01 1.59
C TYR A 160 -6.45 -2.43 0.46
N ILE A 161 -6.44 -3.72 0.15
CA ILE A 161 -5.73 -4.30 -0.97
C ILE A 161 -6.77 -5.03 -1.82
N THR A 162 -6.85 -4.67 -3.09
CA THR A 162 -7.65 -5.40 -4.08
C THR A 162 -6.76 -6.40 -4.79
N THR A 163 -7.27 -7.61 -5.00
CA THR A 163 -6.60 -8.63 -5.81
C THR A 163 -7.60 -9.18 -6.80
N VAL A 164 -7.20 -9.25 -8.07
CA VAL A 164 -8.04 -9.82 -9.13
C VAL A 164 -7.84 -11.32 -9.14
N VAL A 165 -8.92 -12.10 -9.23
CA VAL A 165 -8.86 -13.55 -9.28
C VAL A 165 -9.51 -14.04 -10.57
N ALA A 166 -8.73 -14.69 -11.42
CA ALA A 166 -9.26 -15.42 -12.57
C ALA A 166 -9.89 -16.73 -12.08
N SER A 167 -11.17 -16.91 -12.38
CA SER A 167 -11.91 -18.14 -12.06
C SER A 167 -12.19 -18.89 -13.35
N GLY A 168 -11.83 -20.17 -13.40
CA GLY A 168 -12.07 -21.04 -14.55
C GLY A 168 -12.35 -22.47 -14.12
N THR A 169 -12.50 -23.38 -15.08
CA THR A 169 -12.76 -24.82 -14.82
C THR A 169 -11.65 -25.50 -14.01
N GLN A 170 -10.43 -24.97 -14.09
CA GLN A 170 -9.26 -25.47 -13.35
C GLN A 170 -9.11 -24.87 -11.94
N GLY A 171 -10.07 -24.06 -11.49
CA GLY A 171 -10.11 -23.47 -10.16
C GLY A 171 -9.95 -21.95 -10.16
N LYS A 172 -9.23 -21.41 -9.17
CA LYS A 172 -9.03 -19.97 -8.98
C LYS A 172 -7.54 -19.61 -9.04
N LEU A 173 -7.19 -18.62 -9.84
CA LEU A 173 -5.84 -18.11 -10.00
C LEU A 173 -5.80 -16.64 -9.59
N MET A 174 -5.04 -16.32 -8.54
CA MET A 174 -4.85 -14.93 -8.08
C MET A 174 -3.89 -14.22 -9.03
N LEU A 175 -4.28 -13.05 -9.52
CA LEU A 175 -3.53 -12.23 -10.46
C LEU A 175 -2.91 -11.06 -9.70
N ASP A 176 -1.78 -11.34 -9.03
CA ASP A 176 -1.12 -10.39 -8.14
C ASP A 176 -0.70 -9.09 -8.87
N ASP A 177 -0.31 -9.20 -10.15
CA ASP A 177 0.09 -8.06 -11.01
C ASP A 177 -1.00 -7.01 -11.25
N LEU A 178 -2.27 -7.42 -11.10
CA LEU A 178 -3.44 -6.54 -11.28
C LEU A 178 -3.98 -6.03 -9.96
N GLY A 179 -3.41 -6.46 -8.84
CA GLY A 179 -3.78 -5.97 -7.53
C GLY A 179 -3.46 -4.49 -7.35
N THR A 180 -4.18 -3.83 -6.46
CA THR A 180 -3.92 -2.44 -6.10
C THR A 180 -4.03 -2.29 -4.58
N THR A 181 -3.06 -1.58 -4.00
CA THR A 181 -3.07 -1.25 -2.58
C THR A 181 -3.47 0.21 -2.44
N SER A 182 -4.50 0.48 -1.64
CA SER A 182 -4.87 1.86 -1.32
C SER A 182 -3.80 2.50 -0.43
N GLY A 183 -3.72 3.83 -0.46
CA GLY A 183 -3.02 4.58 0.57
C GLY A 183 -3.65 4.38 1.96
N TRP A 184 -2.89 4.75 2.99
CA TRP A 184 -3.42 4.84 4.35
C TRP A 184 -4.37 6.02 4.46
N THR A 185 -5.59 5.78 4.92
CA THR A 185 -6.60 6.80 5.16
C THR A 185 -6.93 6.85 6.65
N ASN A 186 -6.90 8.04 7.24
CA ASN A 186 -7.28 8.22 8.64
C ASN A 186 -8.77 7.96 8.80
N MET A 187 -9.13 7.17 9.81
CA MET A 187 -10.52 6.96 10.19
C MET A 187 -10.91 8.07 11.17
N PRO A 188 -12.05 8.75 10.96
CA PRO A 188 -12.47 9.81 11.86
C PRO A 188 -12.68 9.26 13.26
N LEU A 189 -12.03 9.89 14.25
CA LEU A 189 -12.14 9.52 15.65
C LEU A 189 -13.55 9.87 16.15
N LYS A 190 -14.32 8.86 16.56
CA LYS A 190 -15.59 9.06 17.28
C LYS A 190 -15.62 8.16 18.51
N ASN A 191 -15.06 8.63 19.63
CA ASN A 191 -15.16 7.99 20.95
C ASN A 191 -14.92 6.46 20.94
N GLY A 192 -13.84 6.00 20.27
CA GLY A 192 -13.51 4.58 20.17
C GLY A 192 -14.35 3.78 19.17
N ASN A 193 -15.25 4.41 18.42
CA ASN A 193 -16.04 3.78 17.36
C ASN A 193 -15.65 4.36 15.98
N TYR A 194 -15.15 3.51 15.09
CA TYR A 194 -14.61 3.89 13.78
C TYR A 194 -15.40 3.23 12.66
N LEU A 195 -15.97 4.03 11.76
CA LEU A 195 -16.69 3.52 10.59
C LEU A 195 -15.72 3.02 9.52
N ILE A 196 -15.84 1.75 9.12
CA ILE A 196 -15.06 1.15 8.05
C ILE A 196 -15.63 1.61 6.70
N THR A 197 -14.81 2.29 5.90
CA THR A 197 -15.25 2.91 4.63
C THR A 197 -14.31 2.55 3.49
N GLY A 198 -14.77 2.74 2.25
CA GLY A 198 -13.92 2.53 1.05
C GLY A 198 -13.85 1.08 0.56
N LEU A 199 -14.58 0.16 1.22
CA LEU A 199 -14.75 -1.23 0.78
C LEU A 199 -15.95 -1.46 -0.16
N ASP A 200 -16.57 -0.39 -0.65
CA ASP A 200 -17.67 -0.49 -1.64
C ASP A 200 -17.08 -0.86 -3.00
N GLN A 201 -17.64 -1.88 -3.66
CA GLN A 201 -17.20 -2.37 -4.96
C GLN A 201 -17.10 -1.26 -6.04
N ARG A 202 -17.91 -0.20 -5.93
CA ARG A 202 -17.87 0.95 -6.85
C ARG A 202 -16.73 1.95 -6.55
N ARG A 203 -16.20 1.92 -5.33
CA ARG A 203 -15.16 2.82 -4.82
C ARG A 203 -13.81 2.13 -4.61
N LEU A 204 -13.75 0.82 -4.78
CA LEU A 204 -12.50 0.07 -4.80
C LEU A 204 -11.64 0.57 -5.95
N SER A 205 -10.44 1.06 -5.61
CA SER A 205 -9.44 1.37 -6.62
C SER A 205 -8.97 0.07 -7.29
N GLY A 206 -9.15 0.01 -8.60
CA GLY A 206 -8.68 -1.07 -9.44
C GLY A 206 -7.82 -0.53 -10.56
N LYS A 207 -6.79 -1.28 -10.94
CA LYS A 207 -6.01 -0.99 -12.14
C LYS A 207 -6.87 -1.29 -13.37
N THR A 208 -7.10 -0.31 -14.23
CA THR A 208 -7.73 -0.54 -15.54
C THR A 208 -6.84 -1.50 -16.33
N ALA A 209 -7.36 -2.68 -16.64
CA ALA A 209 -6.60 -3.74 -17.30
C ALA A 209 -7.07 -3.91 -18.75
N THR A 210 -6.11 -3.89 -19.69
CA THR A 210 -6.39 -4.25 -21.09
C THR A 210 -6.43 -5.77 -21.25
N PRO A 211 -7.08 -6.32 -22.30
CA PRO A 211 -7.08 -7.77 -22.54
C PRO A 211 -5.67 -8.39 -22.66
N ALA A 212 -4.68 -7.62 -23.12
CA ALA A 212 -3.29 -8.04 -23.13
C ALA A 212 -2.68 -8.09 -21.71
N ALA A 213 -2.95 -7.08 -20.87
CA ALA A 213 -2.49 -7.05 -19.48
C ALA A 213 -3.06 -8.22 -18.67
N ILE A 214 -4.33 -8.57 -18.89
CA ILE A 214 -4.97 -9.72 -18.23
C ILE A 214 -4.28 -11.02 -18.63
N ARG A 215 -4.07 -11.27 -19.94
CA ARG A 215 -3.35 -12.46 -20.41
C ARG A 215 -1.95 -12.57 -19.82
N ASN A 216 -1.19 -11.49 -19.85
CA ASN A 216 0.16 -11.48 -19.27
C ASN A 216 0.16 -11.77 -17.77
N ALA A 217 -0.80 -11.20 -17.02
CA ALA A 217 -0.96 -11.46 -15.59
C ALA A 217 -1.32 -12.93 -15.32
N VAL A 218 -2.21 -13.53 -16.14
CA VAL A 218 -2.56 -14.96 -16.06
C VAL A 218 -1.35 -15.85 -16.33
N THR A 219 -0.61 -15.60 -17.41
CA THR A 219 0.61 -16.36 -17.75
C THR A 219 1.65 -16.25 -16.63
N ARG A 220 1.84 -15.05 -16.06
CA ARG A 220 2.79 -14.85 -14.95
C ARG A 220 2.35 -15.56 -13.68
N ALA A 221 1.08 -15.42 -13.27
CA ALA A 221 0.53 -16.09 -12.11
C ALA A 221 0.60 -17.62 -12.24
N ALA A 222 0.28 -18.17 -13.43
CA ALA A 222 0.37 -19.59 -13.72
C ALA A 222 1.82 -20.11 -13.67
N LYS A 223 2.79 -19.32 -14.18
CA LYS A 223 4.23 -19.63 -14.06
C LYS A 223 4.72 -19.59 -12.61
N ASN A 224 4.26 -18.61 -11.82
CA ASN A 224 4.62 -18.51 -10.40
C ASN A 224 4.12 -19.73 -9.60
N ARG A 225 2.95 -20.27 -9.97
CA ARG A 225 2.44 -21.55 -9.44
C ARG A 225 3.08 -22.80 -10.05
N ARG A 226 4.10 -22.64 -10.90
CA ARG A 226 4.85 -23.72 -11.55
C ARG A 226 3.95 -24.69 -12.34
N LEU A 227 2.87 -24.18 -12.95
CA LEU A 227 1.96 -24.99 -13.76
C LEU A 227 2.62 -25.46 -15.07
N SER A 228 2.15 -26.57 -15.62
CA SER A 228 2.65 -27.11 -16.89
C SER A 228 2.33 -26.19 -18.07
N LYS A 229 3.12 -26.27 -19.15
CA LYS A 229 2.87 -25.48 -20.38
C LYS A 229 1.47 -25.70 -20.96
N ALA A 230 0.94 -26.92 -20.86
CA ALA A 230 -0.41 -27.25 -21.28
C ALA A 230 -1.46 -26.54 -20.40
N ALA A 231 -1.31 -26.59 -19.08
CA ALA A 231 -2.21 -25.92 -18.15
C ALA A 231 -2.19 -24.39 -18.31
N ILE A 232 -1.02 -23.79 -18.56
CA ILE A 232 -0.90 -22.35 -18.86
C ILE A 232 -1.71 -21.98 -20.10
N ARG A 233 -1.63 -22.76 -21.18
CA ARG A 233 -2.43 -22.52 -22.40
C ARG A 233 -3.92 -22.62 -22.14
N THR A 234 -4.36 -23.58 -21.31
CA THR A 234 -5.78 -23.71 -20.93
C THR A 234 -6.26 -22.48 -20.15
N TRP A 235 -5.43 -21.97 -19.23
CA TRP A 235 -5.72 -20.71 -18.52
C TRP A 235 -5.75 -19.48 -19.43
N GLU A 236 -4.87 -19.41 -20.43
CA GLU A 236 -4.89 -18.32 -21.41
C GLU A 236 -6.14 -18.37 -22.31
N GLN A 237 -6.61 -19.58 -22.64
CA GLN A 237 -7.82 -19.79 -23.42
C GLN A 237 -9.10 -19.49 -22.63
N SER A 238 -9.12 -19.76 -21.32
CA SER A 238 -10.30 -19.51 -20.48
C SER A 238 -10.56 -18.03 -20.17
N VAL A 239 -9.57 -17.17 -20.41
CA VAL A 239 -9.64 -15.72 -20.14
C VAL A 239 -9.73 -14.90 -21.45
N ARG A 240 -9.80 -15.59 -22.60
CA ARG A 240 -10.14 -14.98 -23.90
C ARG A 240 -11.63 -14.69 -23.99
#